data_AF-A0A9P5XDD2-F1
#
_entry.id   AF-A0A9P5XDD2-F1
#
_cell.length_a   1.000
_cell.length_b   1.000
_cell.length_c   1.000
_cell.angle_alpha   90.00
_cell.angle_beta   90.00
_cell.angle_gamma   90.00
#
_symmetry.space_group_name_H-M   'P 1'
#
loop_
_entity.id
_entity.type
_entity.pdbx_description
1 polymer ?
#
loop_
_entity_poly.entity_id
_entity_poly.type
_entity_poly.pdbx_seq_one_letter_code
_entity_poly.pdbx_strand_id
1 'polypeptide(L)'
;MSNPFAPPNESPHDLYNERTIIDGLFLGAIAYGIHLTLFIWCFYLLLQKKKSRSVYFLMLYVLLLFAMGNIGNGTNIKVGELTFVDNRNFPGGPNAFFATGGGPVGLTCNVIYIINSWFQDVFLLYRFWMFFARYGWYWTVLPNLVFLASFTLSLLLIIMLCVPGITLWSTISINLAIPYWAISIALNVIITTCIAIRVLYMRHQMRQARVGSGSEYVTYTSMTVESAALYTVNGLIFLVSYAVNSPIQNLALPVLGQSQSISPLLIILRVLQGRAWSSTT
;
A
#
# COMPACT_ATOMS: atom_id res chain seq x y z
N MET A 1 22.46 -32.93 10.16
CA MET A 1 23.72 -32.47 10.76
C MET A 1 23.44 -31.13 11.42
N SER A 2 23.66 -31.00 12.73
CA SER A 2 23.51 -29.74 13.46
C SER A 2 24.60 -28.76 13.01
N ASN A 3 24.20 -27.57 12.54
CA ASN A 3 25.14 -26.53 12.13
C ASN A 3 25.95 -26.06 13.36
N PRO A 4 27.29 -26.22 13.39
CA PRO A 4 28.12 -25.83 14.53
C PRO A 4 28.16 -24.32 14.77
N PHE A 5 27.72 -23.51 13.80
CA PHE A 5 27.59 -22.06 13.90
C PHE A 5 26.15 -21.61 14.12
N ALA A 6 25.24 -22.53 14.44
CA ALA A 6 23.86 -22.16 14.79
C ALA A 6 23.87 -21.28 16.07
N PRO A 7 23.02 -20.24 16.13
CA PRO A 7 22.88 -19.45 17.34
C PRO A 7 22.51 -20.36 18.53
N PRO A 8 23.18 -20.21 19.69
CA PRO A 8 22.89 -21.03 20.84
C PRO A 8 21.49 -20.70 21.38
N ASN A 9 20.71 -21.74 21.71
CA ASN A 9 19.37 -21.65 22.33
C ASN A 9 18.22 -21.12 21.46
N GLU A 10 18.35 -21.14 20.13
CA GLU A 10 17.24 -20.80 19.22
C GLU A 10 16.52 -22.04 18.67
N SER A 11 15.19 -22.03 18.70
CA SER A 11 14.38 -23.12 18.14
C SER A 11 14.32 -23.04 16.61
N PRO A 12 13.97 -24.14 15.90
CA PRO A 12 13.74 -24.09 14.46
C PRO A 12 12.67 -23.06 14.04
N HIS A 13 11.69 -22.81 14.91
CA HIS A 13 10.64 -21.81 14.68
C HIS A 13 11.19 -20.38 14.79
N ASP A 14 12.08 -20.12 15.74
CA ASP A 14 12.72 -18.80 15.91
C ASP A 14 13.56 -18.46 14.69
N LEU A 15 14.37 -19.41 14.22
CA LEU A 15 15.16 -19.27 12.99
C LEU A 15 14.28 -19.05 11.76
N TYR A 16 13.11 -19.70 11.70
CA TYR A 16 12.15 -19.48 10.61
C TYR A 16 11.59 -18.04 10.66
N ASN A 17 11.19 -17.56 11.84
CA ASN A 17 10.69 -16.20 11.99
C ASN A 17 11.76 -15.16 11.60
N GLU A 18 13.01 -15.32 12.04
CA GLU A 18 14.12 -14.43 11.66
C GLU A 18 14.34 -14.38 10.16
N ARG A 19 14.32 -15.54 9.50
CA ARG A 19 14.40 -15.62 8.03
C ARG A 19 13.27 -14.84 7.38
N THR A 20 12.03 -14.99 7.87
CA THR A 20 10.90 -14.24 7.29
C THR A 20 11.02 -12.72 7.47
N ILE A 21 11.65 -12.24 8.55
CA ILE A 21 11.91 -10.81 8.73
C ILE A 21 12.94 -10.31 7.72
N ILE A 22 14.04 -11.05 7.54
CA ILE A 22 15.10 -10.70 6.56
C ILE A 22 14.57 -10.78 5.12
N ASP A 23 13.90 -11.87 4.77
CA ASP A 23 13.33 -12.06 3.44
C ASP A 23 12.28 -10.97 3.14
N GLY A 24 11.46 -10.61 4.14
CA GLY A 24 10.51 -9.51 4.05
C GLY A 24 11.16 -8.16 3.79
N LEU A 25 12.29 -7.88 4.46
CA LEU A 25 13.08 -6.66 4.22
C LEU A 25 13.53 -6.58 2.76
N PHE A 26 14.06 -7.67 2.20
CA PHE A 26 14.47 -7.72 0.80
C PHE A 26 13.30 -7.61 -0.18
N LEU A 27 12.18 -8.27 0.09
CA LEU A 27 10.96 -8.13 -0.71
C LEU A 27 10.43 -6.69 -0.70
N GLY A 28 10.48 -6.03 0.46
CA GLY A 28 10.18 -4.60 0.59
C GLY A 28 11.09 -3.73 -0.26
N ALA A 29 12.40 -3.99 -0.24
CA ALA A 29 13.38 -3.26 -1.06
C ALA A 29 13.17 -3.48 -2.57
N ILE A 30 12.80 -4.69 -2.99
CA ILE A 30 12.45 -4.99 -4.39
C ILE A 30 11.19 -4.21 -4.79
N ALA A 31 10.15 -4.22 -3.95
CA ALA A 31 8.94 -3.45 -4.19
C ALA A 31 9.23 -1.93 -4.25
N TYR A 32 10.12 -1.44 -3.38
CA TYR A 32 10.60 -0.06 -3.44
C TYR A 32 11.33 0.25 -4.76
N GLY A 33 12.11 -0.69 -5.31
CA GLY A 33 12.71 -0.54 -6.64
C GLY A 33 11.66 -0.32 -7.73
N ILE A 34 10.56 -1.09 -7.71
CA ILE A 34 9.42 -0.88 -8.61
C ILE A 34 8.82 0.51 -8.40
N HIS A 35 8.57 0.88 -7.14
CA HIS A 35 8.05 2.21 -6.79
C HIS A 35 8.94 3.34 -7.34
N LEU A 36 10.26 3.27 -7.16
CA LEU A 36 11.22 4.25 -7.68
C LEU A 36 11.15 4.36 -9.21
N THR A 37 11.11 3.24 -9.93
CA THR A 37 11.01 3.27 -11.41
C THR A 37 9.71 3.92 -11.88
N LEU A 38 8.58 3.61 -11.23
CA LEU A 38 7.29 4.22 -11.53
C LEU A 38 7.28 5.71 -11.21
N PHE A 39 7.89 6.12 -10.10
CA PHE A 39 8.03 7.53 -9.73
C PHE A 39 8.79 8.30 -10.83
N ILE A 40 9.97 7.82 -11.22
CA ILE A 40 10.80 8.46 -12.25
C ILE A 40 10.01 8.59 -13.56
N TRP A 41 9.32 7.51 -13.98
CA TRP A 41 8.57 7.50 -15.22
C TRP A 41 7.36 8.45 -15.19
N CYS A 42 6.55 8.38 -14.14
CA CYS A 42 5.42 9.29 -13.93
C CYS A 42 5.87 10.75 -13.92
N PHE A 43 6.92 11.04 -13.15
CA PHE A 43 7.43 12.40 -12.99
C PHE A 43 7.97 12.96 -14.32
N TYR A 44 8.71 12.15 -15.07
CA TYR A 44 9.20 12.50 -16.41
C TYR A 44 8.05 12.87 -17.37
N LEU A 45 7.00 12.04 -17.44
CA LEU A 45 5.84 12.35 -18.29
C LEU A 45 5.09 13.60 -17.83
N LEU A 46 4.99 13.85 -16.52
CA LEU A 46 4.37 15.08 -16.00
C LEU A 46 5.17 16.33 -16.35
N LEU A 47 6.50 16.22 -16.41
CA LEU A 47 7.35 17.33 -16.80
C LEU A 47 7.10 17.76 -18.26
N GLN A 48 6.77 16.83 -19.14
CA GLN A 48 6.47 17.09 -20.56
C GLN A 48 5.07 17.66 -20.81
N LYS A 49 4.12 17.49 -19.89
CA LYS A 49 2.76 18.01 -20.07
C LYS A 49 2.73 19.53 -19.92
N LYS A 50 1.82 20.18 -20.68
CA LYS A 50 1.50 21.60 -20.53
C LYS A 50 1.15 21.89 -19.07
N LYS A 51 1.84 22.87 -18.48
CA LYS A 51 1.67 23.22 -17.08
C LYS A 51 0.24 23.70 -16.83
N SER A 52 -0.44 23.03 -15.90
CA SER A 52 -1.78 23.37 -15.44
C SER A 52 -1.87 23.08 -13.95
N ARG A 53 -2.86 23.67 -13.27
CA ARG A 53 -3.08 23.43 -11.82
C ARG A 53 -3.19 21.94 -11.48
N SER A 54 -3.88 21.17 -12.35
CA SER A 54 -4.04 19.72 -12.16
C SER A 54 -2.72 18.96 -12.32
N VAL A 55 -1.84 19.37 -13.24
CA VAL A 55 -0.51 18.76 -13.41
C VAL A 55 0.38 19.04 -12.19
N TYR A 56 0.38 20.27 -11.67
CA TYR A 56 1.13 20.61 -10.47
C TYR A 56 0.65 19.83 -9.24
N PHE A 57 -0.67 19.70 -9.06
CA PHE A 57 -1.24 18.88 -7.99
C PHE A 57 -0.80 17.41 -8.10
N LEU A 58 -0.82 16.86 -9.32
CA LEU A 58 -0.41 15.48 -9.56
C LEU A 58 1.10 15.27 -9.34
N MET A 59 1.93 16.25 -9.72
CA MET A 59 3.37 16.22 -9.43
C MET A 59 3.63 16.22 -7.92
N LEU A 60 2.94 17.08 -7.16
CA LEU A 60 3.05 17.12 -5.71
C LEU A 60 2.61 15.79 -5.09
N TYR A 61 1.48 15.24 -5.54
CA TYR A 61 0.98 13.95 -5.06
C TYR A 61 1.99 12.81 -5.30
N VAL A 62 2.54 12.71 -6.52
CA VAL A 62 3.56 11.71 -6.87
C VAL A 62 4.83 11.88 -6.04
N LEU A 63 5.25 13.13 -5.78
CA LEU A 63 6.40 13.42 -4.93
C LEU A 63 6.17 13.02 -3.46
N LEU A 64 4.97 13.28 -2.92
CA LEU A 64 4.61 12.90 -1.56
C LEU A 64 4.61 11.38 -1.39
N LEU A 65 4.00 10.64 -2.32
CA LEU A 65 4.03 9.17 -2.30
C LEU A 65 5.46 8.62 -2.31
N PHE A 66 6.32 9.18 -3.18
CA PHE A 66 7.72 8.79 -3.25
C PHE A 66 8.48 9.09 -1.96
N ALA A 67 8.29 10.28 -1.38
CA ALA A 67 8.91 10.66 -0.12
C ALA A 67 8.51 9.72 1.02
N MET A 68 7.21 9.39 1.14
CA MET A 68 6.70 8.45 2.15
C MET A 68 7.26 7.04 1.94
N GLY A 69 7.27 6.54 0.70
CA GLY A 69 7.84 5.24 0.36
C GLY A 69 9.34 5.16 0.65
N ASN A 70 10.08 6.24 0.41
CA ASN A 70 11.51 6.35 0.69
C ASN A 70 11.82 6.36 2.20
N ILE A 71 11.09 7.17 2.97
CA ILE A 71 11.23 7.21 4.43
C ILE A 71 10.84 5.87 5.03
N GLY A 72 9.72 5.28 4.59
CA GLY A 72 9.26 3.97 5.04
C GLY A 72 10.26 2.87 4.76
N ASN A 73 10.84 2.82 3.56
CA ASN A 73 11.85 1.83 3.21
C ASN A 73 13.15 2.02 3.98
N GLY A 74 13.66 3.26 4.07
CA GLY A 74 14.89 3.57 4.79
C GLY A 74 14.81 3.26 6.29
N THR A 75 13.67 3.60 6.91
CA THR A 75 13.43 3.23 8.33
C THR A 75 13.28 1.73 8.52
N ASN A 76 12.65 1.01 7.57
CA ASN A 76 12.55 -0.45 7.62
C ASN A 76 13.93 -1.12 7.56
N ILE A 77 14.80 -0.66 6.65
CA ILE A 77 16.20 -1.11 6.56
C ILE A 77 16.92 -0.86 7.88
N LYS A 78 16.75 0.33 8.47
CA LYS A 78 17.41 0.64 9.75
C LYS A 78 16.89 -0.23 10.90
N VAL A 79 15.60 -0.58 10.93
CA VAL A 79 15.08 -1.58 11.89
C VAL A 79 15.74 -2.94 11.67
N GLY A 80 15.96 -3.36 10.43
CA GLY A 80 16.71 -4.57 10.10
C GLY A 80 18.13 -4.56 10.65
N GLU A 81 18.87 -3.46 10.44
CA GLU A 81 20.21 -3.28 11.01
C GLU A 81 20.20 -3.36 12.54
N LEU A 82 19.26 -2.63 13.18
CA LEU A 82 19.14 -2.63 14.63
C LEU A 82 18.85 -4.03 15.18
N THR A 83 18.07 -4.82 14.46
CA THR A 83 17.64 -6.18 14.86
C THR A 83 18.75 -7.20 14.69
N PHE A 84 19.41 -7.24 13.53
CA PHE A 84 20.34 -8.33 13.18
C PHE A 84 21.81 -7.98 13.35
N VAL A 85 22.15 -6.69 13.42
CA VAL A 85 23.53 -6.21 13.54
C VAL A 85 23.77 -5.61 14.92
N ASP A 86 23.08 -4.52 15.25
CA ASP A 86 23.42 -3.72 16.44
C ASP A 86 22.97 -4.41 17.75
N ASN A 87 21.77 -4.99 17.79
CA ASN A 87 21.18 -5.58 18.99
C ASN A 87 20.96 -7.09 18.86
N ARG A 88 21.80 -7.77 18.10
CA ARG A 88 21.68 -9.23 17.88
C ARG A 88 21.65 -10.04 19.19
N ASN A 89 22.41 -9.61 20.19
CA ASN A 89 22.51 -10.27 21.50
C ASN A 89 21.46 -9.77 22.52
N PHE A 90 20.37 -9.13 22.06
CA PHE A 90 19.28 -8.71 22.93
C PHE A 90 18.72 -9.91 23.71
N PRO A 91 18.26 -9.75 24.97
CA PRO A 91 17.67 -10.85 25.72
C PRO A 91 16.47 -11.46 24.97
N GLY A 92 16.57 -12.74 24.59
CA GLY A 92 15.58 -13.42 23.75
C GLY A 92 15.87 -13.37 22.23
N GLY A 93 17.03 -12.85 21.83
CA GLY A 93 17.53 -12.85 20.46
C GLY A 93 16.93 -11.75 19.56
N PRO A 94 17.28 -11.77 18.27
CA PRO A 94 16.80 -10.81 17.27
C PRO A 94 15.26 -10.75 17.18
N ASN A 95 14.58 -11.89 17.27
CA ASN A 95 13.12 -11.95 17.28
C ASN A 95 12.50 -11.13 18.42
N ALA A 96 13.05 -11.23 19.62
CA ALA A 96 12.57 -10.49 20.79
C ALA A 96 12.79 -8.98 20.62
N PHE A 97 13.94 -8.57 20.08
CA PHE A 97 14.19 -7.17 19.75
C PHE A 97 13.22 -6.66 18.69
N PHE A 98 13.00 -7.42 17.61
CA PHE A 98 12.07 -7.03 16.54
C PHE A 98 10.66 -6.80 17.11
N ALA A 99 10.20 -7.69 18.00
CA ALA A 99 8.89 -7.59 18.67
C ALA A 99 8.72 -6.32 19.53
N THR A 100 9.81 -5.64 19.93
CA THR A 100 9.76 -4.34 20.61
C THR A 100 9.36 -3.18 19.69
N GLY A 101 9.30 -3.41 18.38
CA GLY A 101 8.89 -2.40 17.40
C GLY A 101 10.04 -1.54 16.89
N GLY A 102 11.30 -1.85 17.22
CA GLY A 102 12.46 -1.11 16.71
C GLY A 102 12.54 0.34 17.19
N GLY A 103 11.89 0.66 18.31
CA GLY A 103 11.88 1.98 18.93
C GLY A 103 11.32 3.09 18.01
N PRO A 104 11.86 4.32 18.11
CA PRO A 104 11.37 5.46 17.32
C PRO A 104 11.47 5.26 15.80
N VAL A 105 12.45 4.47 15.34
CA VAL A 105 12.68 4.20 13.91
C VAL A 105 11.54 3.33 13.37
N GLY A 106 11.21 2.23 14.05
CA GLY A 106 10.10 1.38 13.63
C GLY A 106 8.74 2.06 13.80
N LEU A 107 8.56 2.90 14.83
CA LEU A 107 7.38 3.76 14.94
C LEU A 107 7.23 4.65 13.70
N THR A 108 8.31 5.32 13.28
CA THR A 108 8.29 6.17 12.07
C THR A 108 7.93 5.37 10.83
N CYS A 109 8.47 4.15 10.68
CA CYS A 109 8.14 3.24 9.57
C CYS A 109 6.64 2.91 9.52
N ASN A 110 6.04 2.55 10.66
CA ASN A 110 4.63 2.21 10.72
C ASN A 110 3.73 3.42 10.46
N VAL A 111 4.04 4.56 11.07
CA VAL A 111 3.26 5.80 10.90
C VAL A 111 3.29 6.27 9.46
N ILE A 112 4.46 6.26 8.80
CA ILE A 112 4.56 6.75 7.42
C ILE A 112 3.80 5.84 6.43
N TYR A 113 3.78 4.52 6.65
CA TYR A 113 2.97 3.61 5.84
C TYR A 113 1.47 3.73 6.12
N ILE A 114 1.06 3.95 7.36
CA ILE A 114 -0.35 4.24 7.67
C ILE A 114 -0.78 5.55 6.97
N ILE A 115 0.01 6.61 7.04
CA ILE A 115 -0.30 7.86 6.34
C ILE A 115 -0.33 7.64 4.82
N ASN A 116 0.61 6.88 4.26
CA ASN A 116 0.64 6.53 2.84
C ASN A 116 -0.66 5.83 2.39
N SER A 117 -1.20 4.93 3.23
CA SER A 117 -2.51 4.30 2.98
C SER A 117 -3.64 5.32 2.87
N TRP A 118 -3.62 6.40 3.66
CA TRP A 118 -4.64 7.46 3.58
C TRP A 118 -4.60 8.15 2.22
N PHE A 119 -3.40 8.44 1.70
CA PHE A 119 -3.25 9.03 0.36
C PHE A 119 -3.73 8.09 -0.75
N GLN A 120 -3.56 6.78 -0.59
CA GLN A 120 -4.06 5.77 -1.52
C GLN A 120 -5.59 5.67 -1.47
N ASP A 121 -6.19 5.63 -0.27
CA ASP A 121 -7.64 5.53 -0.09
C ASP A 121 -8.36 6.83 -0.53
N VAL A 122 -7.78 8.01 -0.26
CA VAL A 122 -8.31 9.29 -0.76
C VAL A 122 -8.26 9.35 -2.29
N PHE A 123 -7.17 8.88 -2.91
CA PHE A 123 -7.09 8.83 -4.37
C PHE A 123 -8.13 7.90 -4.98
N LEU A 124 -8.37 6.75 -4.35
CA LEU A 124 -9.43 5.82 -4.74
C LEU A 124 -10.83 6.45 -4.63
N LEU A 125 -11.12 7.15 -3.52
CA LEU A 125 -12.38 7.88 -3.34
C LEU A 125 -12.57 9.00 -4.36
N TYR A 126 -11.52 9.77 -4.64
CA TYR A 126 -11.55 10.81 -5.67
C TYR A 126 -11.94 10.23 -7.04
N ARG A 127 -11.39 9.07 -7.40
CA ARG A 127 -11.75 8.37 -8.64
C ARG A 127 -13.21 7.93 -8.60
N PHE A 128 -13.66 7.32 -7.51
CA PHE A 128 -15.05 6.92 -7.37
C PHE A 128 -16.00 8.11 -7.54
N TRP A 129 -15.70 9.23 -6.89
CA TRP A 129 -16.47 10.47 -7.02
C TRP A 129 -16.51 10.98 -8.46
N MET A 130 -15.37 11.02 -9.16
CA MET A 130 -15.32 11.49 -10.56
C MET A 130 -16.27 10.70 -11.48
N PHE A 131 -16.39 9.38 -11.29
CA PHE A 131 -17.36 8.59 -12.05
C PHE A 131 -18.78 8.80 -11.52
N PHE A 132 -19.02 8.62 -10.23
CA PHE A 132 -20.37 8.48 -9.69
C PHE A 132 -21.09 9.80 -9.34
N ALA A 133 -20.40 10.93 -9.20
CA ALA A 133 -21.00 12.21 -8.80
C ALA A 133 -22.15 12.67 -9.71
N ARG A 134 -22.08 12.37 -11.02
CA ARG A 134 -23.11 12.75 -11.99
C ARG A 134 -24.47 12.06 -11.77
N TYR A 135 -24.51 10.96 -11.01
CA TYR A 135 -25.69 10.09 -10.86
C TYR A 135 -26.38 10.26 -9.50
N GLY A 136 -25.88 11.16 -8.66
CA GLY A 136 -26.44 11.48 -7.34
C GLY A 136 -25.39 11.45 -6.25
N TRP A 137 -25.41 12.46 -5.38
CA TRP A 137 -24.47 12.61 -4.27
C TRP A 137 -24.54 11.46 -3.26
N TYR A 138 -25.70 10.82 -3.11
CA TYR A 138 -25.94 9.69 -2.19
C TYR A 138 -24.96 8.52 -2.38
N TRP A 139 -24.57 8.20 -3.62
CA TRP A 139 -23.63 7.10 -3.90
C TRP A 139 -22.26 7.32 -3.27
N THR A 140 -21.88 8.58 -3.06
CA THR A 140 -20.57 8.94 -2.52
C THR A 140 -20.56 8.97 -0.99
N VAL A 141 -21.72 9.06 -0.34
CA VAL A 141 -21.80 9.16 1.13
C VAL A 141 -21.28 7.90 1.80
N LEU A 142 -21.73 6.72 1.36
CA LEU A 142 -21.37 5.45 1.98
C LEU A 142 -19.85 5.18 1.94
N PRO A 143 -19.15 5.26 0.78
CA PRO A 143 -17.70 5.10 0.74
C PRO A 143 -16.92 6.09 1.62
N ASN A 144 -17.39 7.34 1.72
CA ASN A 144 -16.76 8.35 2.57
C ASN A 144 -16.93 8.02 4.06
N LEU A 145 -18.10 7.52 4.47
CA LEU A 145 -18.32 7.08 5.86
C LEU A 145 -17.44 5.87 6.21
N VAL A 146 -17.32 4.92 5.29
CA VAL A 146 -16.45 3.73 5.46
C VAL A 146 -14.98 4.16 5.56
N PHE A 147 -14.53 5.12 4.74
CA PHE A 147 -13.19 5.69 4.85
C PHE A 147 -12.99 6.45 6.17
N LEU A 148 -13.98 7.18 6.67
CA LEU A 148 -13.85 7.86 7.96
C LEU A 148 -13.69 6.84 9.11
N ALA A 149 -14.36 5.69 9.01
CA ALA A 149 -14.16 4.58 9.94
C ALA A 149 -12.74 4.00 9.87
N SER A 150 -12.19 3.76 8.67
CA SER A 150 -10.80 3.28 8.54
C SER A 150 -9.79 4.32 9.02
N PHE A 151 -10.01 5.60 8.70
CA PHE A 151 -9.18 6.72 9.14
C PHE A 151 -9.15 6.82 10.67
N THR A 152 -10.31 6.80 11.33
CA THR A 152 -10.38 6.87 12.80
C THR A 152 -9.69 5.69 13.48
N LEU A 153 -9.90 4.46 13.00
CA LEU A 153 -9.22 3.27 13.54
C LEU A 153 -7.70 3.36 13.35
N SER A 154 -7.24 3.81 12.19
CA SER A 154 -5.81 3.97 11.92
C SER A 154 -5.16 5.09 12.74
N LEU A 155 -5.90 6.16 13.03
CA LEU A 155 -5.45 7.23 13.91
C LEU A 155 -5.31 6.74 15.36
N LEU A 156 -6.30 5.97 15.83
CA LEU A 156 -6.22 5.30 17.14
C LEU A 156 -5.03 4.34 17.22
N LEU A 157 -4.77 3.58 16.15
CA LEU A 157 -3.60 2.71 16.07
C LEU A 157 -2.30 3.51 16.18
N ILE A 158 -2.16 4.64 15.46
CA ILE A 158 -0.98 5.52 15.59
C ILE A 158 -0.81 6.01 17.03
N ILE A 159 -1.90 6.46 17.68
CA ILE A 159 -1.85 6.93 19.07
C ILE A 159 -1.38 5.82 20.00
N MET A 160 -1.88 4.59 19.82
CA MET A 160 -1.47 3.44 20.63
C MET A 160 0.01 3.09 20.41
N LEU A 161 0.51 3.17 19.17
CA LEU A 161 1.93 2.91 18.88
C LEU A 161 2.88 3.97 19.48
N CYS A 162 2.39 5.16 19.80
CA CYS A 162 3.17 6.16 20.52
C CYS A 162 3.31 5.87 22.02
N VAL A 163 2.51 4.94 22.58
CA VAL A 163 2.59 4.56 23.99
C VAL A 163 3.78 3.61 24.19
N PRO A 164 4.70 3.91 25.13
CA PRO A 164 5.84 3.04 25.40
C PRO A 164 5.41 1.61 25.73
N GLY A 165 6.02 0.63 25.06
CA GLY A 165 5.74 -0.79 25.26
C GLY A 165 4.58 -1.36 24.43
N ILE A 166 3.80 -0.51 23.75
CA ILE A 166 2.82 -0.96 22.75
C ILE A 166 3.49 -0.98 21.39
N THR A 167 3.38 -2.12 20.71
CA THR A 167 4.02 -2.37 19.42
C THR A 167 2.97 -2.83 18.42
N LEU A 168 3.38 -3.00 17.16
CA LEU A 168 2.46 -3.46 16.13
C LEU A 168 1.98 -4.90 16.39
N TRP A 169 2.67 -5.68 17.21
CA TRP A 169 2.28 -7.06 17.57
C TRP A 169 1.56 -7.17 18.91
N SER A 170 1.31 -6.04 19.60
CA SER A 170 0.52 -6.05 20.83
C SER A 170 -0.96 -6.32 20.55
N THR A 171 -1.64 -7.03 21.45
CA THR A 171 -3.06 -7.40 21.33
C THR A 171 -3.97 -6.20 21.05
N ILE A 172 -3.71 -5.06 21.69
CA ILE A 172 -4.50 -3.83 21.48
C ILE A 172 -4.31 -3.28 20.06
N SER A 173 -3.09 -3.30 19.54
CA SER A 173 -2.78 -2.91 18.16
C SER A 173 -3.45 -3.84 17.18
N ILE A 174 -3.39 -5.16 17.41
CA ILE A 174 -4.03 -6.18 16.56
C ILE A 174 -5.54 -5.93 16.45
N ASN A 175 -6.20 -5.68 17.58
CA ASN A 175 -7.65 -5.42 17.63
C ASN A 175 -8.08 -4.15 16.88
N LEU A 176 -7.17 -3.19 16.69
CA LEU A 176 -7.41 -1.97 15.90
C LEU A 176 -6.99 -2.14 14.44
N ALA A 177 -5.86 -2.78 14.22
CA ALA A 177 -5.23 -3.02 12.93
C ALA A 177 -6.06 -3.91 12.01
N ILE A 178 -6.57 -5.04 12.52
CA ILE A 178 -7.35 -5.99 11.70
C ILE A 178 -8.59 -5.31 11.11
N PRO A 179 -9.47 -4.65 11.90
CA PRO A 179 -10.62 -3.95 11.34
C PRO A 179 -10.22 -2.81 10.39
N TYR A 180 -9.17 -2.04 10.73
CA TYR A 180 -8.67 -0.97 9.87
C TYR A 180 -8.28 -1.47 8.47
N TRP A 181 -7.38 -2.46 8.40
CA TRP A 181 -6.92 -3.00 7.11
C TRP A 181 -8.03 -3.74 6.38
N ALA A 182 -8.89 -4.49 7.08
CA ALA A 182 -10.03 -5.16 6.47
C ALA A 182 -10.99 -4.16 5.79
N ILE A 183 -11.31 -3.06 6.47
CA ILE A 183 -12.18 -2.01 5.92
C ILE A 183 -11.53 -1.35 4.70
N SER A 184 -10.25 -0.96 4.79
CA SER A 184 -9.53 -0.33 3.66
C SER A 184 -9.44 -1.26 2.44
N ILE A 185 -9.10 -2.54 2.65
CA ILE A 185 -9.04 -3.54 1.57
C ILE A 185 -10.44 -3.75 0.96
N ALA A 186 -11.47 -3.92 1.79
CA ALA A 186 -12.85 -4.09 1.31
C ALA A 186 -13.32 -2.88 0.50
N LEU A 187 -13.03 -1.66 0.98
CA LEU A 187 -13.33 -0.42 0.27
C LEU A 187 -12.64 -0.39 -1.10
N ASN A 188 -11.37 -0.81 -1.18
CA ASN A 188 -10.63 -0.90 -2.44
C ASN A 188 -11.27 -1.88 -3.41
N VAL A 189 -11.61 -3.09 -2.97
CA VAL A 189 -12.28 -4.10 -3.80
C VAL A 189 -13.63 -3.61 -4.31
N ILE A 190 -14.46 -3.05 -3.43
CA ILE A 190 -15.82 -2.59 -3.78
C ILE A 190 -15.74 -1.43 -4.78
N ILE A 191 -14.95 -0.39 -4.50
CA ILE A 191 -14.83 0.78 -5.39
C ILE A 191 -14.28 0.37 -6.75
N THR A 192 -13.21 -0.43 -6.77
CA THR A 192 -12.59 -0.89 -8.01
C THR A 192 -13.57 -1.69 -8.85
N THR A 193 -14.32 -2.60 -8.24
CA THR A 193 -15.35 -3.41 -8.91
C THR A 193 -16.47 -2.52 -9.47
N CYS A 194 -16.96 -1.56 -8.69
CA CYS A 194 -17.97 -0.60 -9.14
C CYS A 194 -17.48 0.24 -10.33
N ILE A 195 -16.25 0.75 -10.29
CA ILE A 195 -15.64 1.48 -11.40
C ILE A 195 -15.52 0.57 -12.62
N ALA A 196 -15.03 -0.66 -12.45
CA ALA A 196 -14.86 -1.63 -13.54
C ALA A 196 -16.19 -1.97 -14.23
N ILE A 197 -17.22 -2.35 -13.47
CA ILE A 197 -18.57 -2.65 -13.98
C ILE A 197 -19.11 -1.46 -14.77
N ARG A 198 -18.98 -0.26 -14.23
CA ARG A 198 -19.51 0.95 -14.85
C ARG A 198 -18.82 1.29 -16.17
N VAL A 199 -17.49 1.16 -16.23
CA VAL A 199 -16.74 1.39 -17.46
C VAL A 199 -17.16 0.36 -18.53
N LEU A 200 -17.37 -0.89 -18.15
CA LEU A 200 -17.89 -1.93 -19.06
C LEU A 200 -19.33 -1.63 -19.52
N TYR A 201 -20.17 -1.09 -18.64
CA TYR A 201 -21.53 -0.67 -18.99
C TYR A 201 -21.54 0.49 -19.98
N MET A 202 -20.72 1.52 -19.77
CA MET A 202 -20.55 2.63 -20.71
C MET A 202 -20.07 2.15 -22.08
N ARG A 203 -19.13 1.20 -22.11
CA ARG A 203 -18.70 0.54 -23.35
C ARG A 203 -19.86 -0.17 -24.04
N HIS A 204 -20.69 -0.90 -23.29
CA HIS A 204 -21.83 -1.60 -23.86
C HIS A 204 -22.80 -0.61 -24.53
N GLN A 205 -23.12 0.50 -23.86
CA GLN A 205 -23.96 1.56 -24.45
C GLN A 205 -23.34 2.18 -25.71
N MET A 206 -22.04 2.47 -25.71
CA MET A 206 -21.37 3.02 -26.90
C MET A 206 -21.33 2.05 -28.08
N ARG A 207 -21.11 0.75 -27.80
CA ARG A 207 -21.18 -0.30 -28.83
C ARG A 207 -22.59 -0.42 -29.41
N GLN A 208 -23.62 -0.35 -28.57
CA GLN A 208 -25.01 -0.34 -29.04
C GLN A 208 -25.31 0.91 -29.88
N ALA A 209 -24.77 2.07 -29.50
CA ALA A 209 -24.92 3.32 -30.24
C ALA A 209 -24.05 3.41 -31.52
N ARG A 210 -23.20 2.41 -31.80
CA ARG A 210 -22.20 2.40 -32.90
C ARG A 210 -21.25 3.60 -32.91
N VAL A 211 -21.03 4.24 -31.75
CA VAL A 211 -20.10 5.36 -31.62
C VAL A 211 -18.75 4.84 -31.12
N GLY A 212 -17.82 4.59 -32.06
CA GLY A 212 -16.43 4.24 -31.77
C GLY A 212 -16.13 2.76 -31.46
N SER A 213 -14.83 2.42 -31.39
CA SER A 213 -14.32 1.04 -31.24
C SER A 213 -14.51 0.46 -29.83
N GLY A 214 -14.60 1.32 -28.81
CA GLY A 214 -14.76 0.91 -27.40
C GLY A 214 -13.55 0.15 -26.82
N SER A 215 -12.41 0.14 -27.52
CA SER A 215 -11.15 -0.50 -27.08
C SER A 215 -10.49 0.24 -25.91
N GLU A 216 -10.54 1.58 -25.91
CA GLU A 216 -9.95 2.42 -24.86
C GLU A 216 -10.53 2.13 -23.46
N TYR A 217 -11.82 1.78 -23.39
CA TYR A 217 -12.48 1.41 -22.14
C TYR A 217 -12.05 0.04 -21.61
N VAL A 218 -11.71 -0.91 -22.48
CA VAL A 218 -11.18 -2.22 -22.07
C VAL A 218 -9.82 -2.04 -21.41
N THR A 219 -8.96 -1.22 -22.02
CA THR A 219 -7.65 -0.92 -21.44
C THR A 219 -7.84 -0.21 -20.10
N TYR A 220 -8.73 0.78 -19.99
CA TYR A 220 -8.98 1.48 -18.72
C TYR A 220 -9.52 0.57 -17.59
N THR A 221 -10.47 -0.33 -17.89
CA THR A 221 -10.98 -1.30 -16.91
C THR A 221 -9.88 -2.25 -16.47
N SER A 222 -9.14 -2.83 -17.42
CA SER A 222 -8.03 -3.75 -17.13
C SER A 222 -6.96 -3.06 -16.26
N MET A 223 -6.61 -1.81 -16.57
CA MET A 223 -5.65 -1.01 -15.80
C MET A 223 -6.07 -0.84 -14.33
N THR A 224 -7.36 -0.56 -14.11
CA THR A 224 -7.89 -0.31 -12.77
C THR A 224 -7.91 -1.59 -11.94
N VAL A 225 -8.28 -2.71 -12.56
CA VAL A 225 -8.33 -4.01 -11.90
C VAL A 225 -6.93 -4.53 -11.57
N GLU A 226 -5.98 -4.43 -12.51
CA GLU A 226 -4.61 -4.90 -12.32
C GLU A 226 -3.89 -4.14 -11.18
N SER A 227 -4.04 -2.81 -11.15
CA SER A 227 -3.41 -1.95 -10.12
C SER A 227 -4.05 -2.15 -8.74
N ALA A 228 -5.37 -2.41 -8.68
CA ALA A 228 -6.07 -2.70 -7.44
C ALA A 228 -5.76 -4.11 -6.91
N ALA A 229 -5.62 -5.10 -7.80
CA ALA A 229 -5.29 -6.47 -7.42
C ALA A 229 -3.96 -6.54 -6.67
N LEU A 230 -2.95 -5.77 -7.09
CA LEU A 230 -1.65 -5.73 -6.40
C LEU A 230 -1.78 -5.36 -4.91
N TYR A 231 -2.52 -4.28 -4.61
CA TYR A 231 -2.77 -3.86 -3.23
C TYR A 231 -3.63 -4.87 -2.48
N THR A 232 -4.76 -5.28 -3.07
CA THR A 232 -5.72 -6.18 -2.42
C THR A 232 -5.11 -7.54 -2.10
N VAL A 233 -4.39 -8.16 -3.04
CA VAL A 233 -3.80 -9.49 -2.82
C VAL A 233 -2.76 -9.43 -1.72
N ASN A 234 -1.83 -8.47 -1.78
CA ASN A 234 -0.82 -8.35 -0.76
C ASN A 234 -1.41 -7.95 0.61
N GLY A 235 -2.42 -7.08 0.61
CA GLY A 235 -3.17 -6.70 1.80
C GLY A 235 -3.89 -7.89 2.44
N LEU A 236 -4.50 -8.77 1.65
CA LEU A 236 -5.14 -9.99 2.17
C LEU A 236 -4.13 -10.99 2.74
N ILE A 237 -2.99 -11.19 2.06
CA ILE A 237 -1.91 -12.06 2.57
C ILE A 237 -1.44 -11.53 3.94
N PHE A 238 -1.20 -10.23 4.04
CA PHE A 238 -0.81 -9.61 5.30
C PHE A 238 -1.92 -9.72 6.35
N LEU A 239 -3.16 -9.36 6.03
CA LEU A 239 -4.29 -9.37 6.98
C LEU A 239 -4.53 -10.77 7.55
N VAL A 240 -4.56 -11.80 6.71
CA VAL A 240 -4.77 -13.18 7.15
C VAL A 240 -3.60 -13.65 8.00
N SER A 241 -2.36 -13.47 7.53
CA SER A 241 -1.18 -13.90 8.30
C SER A 241 -1.05 -13.16 9.64
N TYR A 242 -1.38 -11.88 9.68
CA TYR A 242 -1.41 -11.07 10.89
C TYR A 242 -2.51 -11.52 11.87
N ALA A 243 -3.70 -11.87 11.35
CA ALA A 243 -4.79 -12.38 12.18
C ALA A 243 -4.50 -13.76 12.80
N VAL A 244 -3.77 -14.64 12.11
CA VAL A 244 -3.37 -15.95 12.64
C VAL A 244 -2.02 -15.95 13.34
N ASN A 245 -1.38 -14.78 13.49
CA ASN A 245 -0.03 -14.62 14.04
C ASN A 245 1.02 -15.52 13.38
N SER A 246 1.01 -15.57 12.04
CA SER A 246 1.95 -16.34 11.24
C SER A 246 3.17 -15.49 10.85
N PRO A 247 4.41 -16.04 10.86
CA PRO A 247 5.62 -15.34 10.40
C PRO A 247 5.53 -14.79 8.96
N ILE A 248 4.60 -15.30 8.14
CA ILE A 248 4.30 -14.77 6.80
C ILE A 248 3.96 -13.27 6.82
N GLN A 249 3.44 -12.75 7.95
CA GLN A 249 3.16 -11.31 8.10
C GLN A 249 4.40 -10.44 7.88
N ASN A 250 5.59 -10.96 8.26
CA ASN A 250 6.86 -10.26 8.12
C ASN A 250 7.27 -10.13 6.65
N LEU A 251 6.88 -11.09 5.81
CA LEU A 251 7.11 -11.05 4.36
C LEU A 251 6.20 -10.02 3.68
N ALA A 252 4.93 -9.99 4.08
CA ALA A 252 3.89 -9.24 3.38
C ALA A 252 3.84 -7.76 3.77
N LEU A 253 4.18 -7.41 5.02
CA LEU A 253 4.07 -6.04 5.53
C LEU A 253 4.97 -5.03 4.78
N PRO A 254 6.28 -5.29 4.54
CA PRO A 254 7.12 -4.35 3.80
C PRO A 254 6.64 -4.15 2.36
N VAL A 255 6.18 -5.22 1.72
CA VAL A 255 5.58 -5.18 0.37
C VAL A 255 4.28 -4.37 0.39
N LEU A 256 3.48 -4.47 1.47
CA LEU A 256 2.21 -3.75 1.61
C LEU A 256 2.44 -2.25 1.62
N GLY A 257 3.40 -1.80 2.43
CA GLY A 257 3.76 -0.38 2.52
C GLY A 257 4.13 0.24 1.17
N GLN A 258 4.85 -0.51 0.31
CA GLN A 258 5.19 -0.04 -1.04
C GLN A 258 4.03 -0.17 -2.02
N SER A 259 3.24 -1.25 -1.93
CA SER A 259 2.09 -1.50 -2.82
C SER A 259 1.04 -0.37 -2.78
N GLN A 260 0.88 0.26 -1.62
CA GLN A 260 0.00 1.42 -1.40
C GLN A 260 0.40 2.63 -2.27
N SER A 261 1.69 2.83 -2.52
CA SER A 261 2.16 3.89 -3.43
C SER A 261 2.23 3.44 -4.89
N ILE A 262 2.55 2.17 -5.13
CA ILE A 262 2.65 1.60 -6.49
C ILE A 262 1.29 1.65 -7.21
N SER A 263 0.20 1.27 -6.53
CA SER A 263 -1.14 1.22 -7.12
C SER A 263 -1.59 2.56 -7.74
N PRO A 264 -1.60 3.71 -7.00
CA PRO A 264 -1.96 4.99 -7.58
C PRO A 264 -0.97 5.44 -8.67
N LEU A 265 0.33 5.16 -8.55
CA LEU A 265 1.30 5.50 -9.59
C LEU A 265 1.06 4.75 -10.90
N LEU A 266 0.72 3.46 -10.86
CA LEU A 266 0.37 2.70 -12.06
C LEU A 266 -0.83 3.30 -12.77
N ILE A 267 -1.87 3.67 -12.00
CA ILE A 267 -3.07 4.32 -12.56
C ILE A 267 -2.70 5.66 -13.21
N ILE A 268 -1.90 6.48 -12.53
CA ILE A 268 -1.45 7.79 -13.04
C ILE A 268 -0.63 7.62 -14.32
N LEU A 269 0.35 6.73 -14.31
CA LEU A 269 1.23 6.44 -15.44
C LEU A 269 0.42 6.13 -16.70
N ARG A 270 -0.58 5.25 -16.56
CA ARG A 270 -1.43 4.82 -17.66
C ARG A 270 -2.33 5.95 -18.18
N VAL A 271 -2.87 6.80 -17.29
CA VAL A 271 -3.64 7.99 -17.72
C VAL A 271 -2.74 8.97 -18.49
N LEU A 272 -1.49 9.14 -18.08
CA LEU A 272 -0.52 10.00 -18.78
C LEU A 272 -0.18 9.46 -20.18
N GLN A 273 -0.01 8.14 -20.30
CA GLN A 273 0.25 7.44 -21.57
C GLN A 273 -0.96 7.46 -22.50
N GLY A 274 -2.18 7.19 -22.01
CA GLY A 274 -3.40 7.22 -22.83
C GLY A 274 -3.68 8.60 -23.43
N ARG A 275 -3.39 9.67 -22.68
CA ARG A 275 -3.45 11.05 -23.20
C ARG A 275 -2.29 11.43 -24.12
N ALA A 276 -1.17 10.70 -24.08
CA ALA A 276 -0.07 10.93 -25.01
C ALA A 276 -0.44 10.39 -26.40
N TRP A 277 -1.00 9.18 -26.46
CA TRP A 277 -1.46 8.58 -27.72
C TRP A 277 -2.53 9.43 -28.43
N SER A 278 -3.51 9.96 -27.68
CA SER A 278 -4.57 10.81 -28.26
C SER A 278 -4.10 12.20 -28.73
N SER A 279 -2.91 12.63 -28.34
CA SER A 279 -2.36 13.95 -28.75
C SER A 279 -1.45 13.87 -29.98
N THR A 280 -1.13 12.66 -30.44
CA THR A 280 -0.24 12.41 -31.58
C THR A 280 -0.99 11.79 -32.76
N THR A 281 -2.33 11.81 -32.72
CA THR A 281 -3.22 11.47 -33.85
C THR A 281 -4.12 12.68 -34.12
#